data_AF-A0A4Q5X8X9-F1
#
_entry.id   AF-A0A4Q5X8X9-F1
#
_cell.length_a   1.000
_cell.length_b   1.000
_cell.length_c   1.000
_cell.angle_alpha   90.00
_cell.angle_beta   90.00
_cell.angle_gamma   90.00
#
_symmetry.space_group_name_H-M   'P 1'
#
loop_
_entity.id
_entity.type
_entity.pdbx_description
1 polymer ?
#
loop_
_entity_poly.entity_id
_entity_poly.type
_entity_poly.pdbx_seq_one_letter_code
_entity_poly.pdbx_strand_id
1 'polypeptide(L)'
;MIESAQALDTSSGAQNPSENATPASGPKKSTYVGEARFVGPSAMADLLSEADAEGFLTVQLEAPGPGHRGRLGVLIEAAVEQALERRGACPPGVAAATDLALSLADQLYRARLVELRGVAIGLGTLGGMADIDHTLDTEDSAVLRYLLTAAALHPLRLYLNGADRGLRVFTVPIPLHELMPGSAPNAIVCLETAPPPCVAPAVARSAAAMEASEPPPAVEVRTVELPTEDEHEADTVVPPPVMLAAVPAVPAATAVPAATAESDVLEAITPPPSSISGIDLSPPDLAAFAAPPRVAEAALPPLLPEEPEIALEPSPVPPEPFERGPLYPSADTDWRTWASELSMARGPKPLSVIERMFVSAYVPLCDALARGIGDASAQQVATTWATAFEQSYREAFAALCVRGKRPSMVLDLPEIALRIGRLHGARRVELIAVDGMRFDLGLRVEQRVRWRMAQEVALTERLLLWSALPSTSSVQLELLGRGPEALKTWTGEVTSEIPVARGQNARSLRRVKVGHRDLLKLDLVEARLMEPGDHEAERLDDLADELAEVLSAQLARLPARTLAIVFGDHGFKLDAMETGTTSAKSGGASPEEVLVPAFAWLVGGVH
;
A
#
# COMPACT_ATOMS: atom_id res chain seq x y z
N MET A 1 28.51 -3.50 -80.49
CA MET A 1 29.48 -2.50 -79.98
C MET A 1 29.25 -2.36 -78.48
N ILE A 2 30.17 -2.47 -77.50
CA ILE A 2 31.48 -3.16 -77.31
C ILE A 2 31.60 -3.30 -75.76
N GLU A 3 31.98 -4.38 -75.08
CA GLU A 3 32.13 -5.84 -75.31
C GLU A 3 31.92 -6.53 -73.93
N SER A 4 31.24 -7.67 -73.82
CA SER A 4 31.80 -9.04 -73.78
C SER A 4 32.99 -9.26 -72.84
N ALA A 5 32.75 -9.91 -71.70
CA ALA A 5 33.74 -10.76 -71.01
C ALA A 5 33.06 -11.76 -70.05
N GLN A 6 32.79 -12.98 -70.55
CA GLN A 6 32.63 -14.16 -69.69
C GLN A 6 34.01 -14.74 -69.41
N ALA A 7 34.24 -15.25 -68.20
CA ALA A 7 35.29 -16.22 -67.93
C ALA A 7 34.72 -17.32 -67.03
N LEU A 8 34.70 -18.55 -67.56
CA LEU A 8 34.48 -19.76 -66.78
C LEU A 8 35.75 -20.05 -65.98
N ASP A 9 35.60 -20.61 -64.78
CA ASP A 9 36.48 -21.71 -64.40
C ASP A 9 35.72 -22.77 -63.60
N THR A 10 36.10 -24.02 -63.79
CA THR A 10 35.47 -25.23 -63.26
C THR A 10 36.49 -26.03 -62.49
N SER A 11 36.29 -26.21 -61.18
CA SER A 11 37.09 -27.16 -60.41
C SER A 11 36.23 -28.00 -59.48
N SER A 12 36.13 -29.28 -59.84
CA SER A 12 35.64 -30.37 -59.01
C SER A 12 36.69 -30.72 -57.94
N GLY A 13 36.26 -31.08 -56.72
CA GLY A 13 37.19 -31.70 -55.77
C GLY A 13 36.64 -31.97 -54.36
N ALA A 14 36.77 -33.23 -53.93
CA ALA A 14 36.73 -33.69 -52.54
C ALA A 14 35.43 -33.53 -51.72
N GLN A 15 34.59 -34.57 -51.77
CA GLN A 15 33.77 -34.94 -50.61
C GLN A 15 34.68 -35.37 -49.45
N ASN A 16 34.37 -34.93 -48.22
CA ASN A 16 34.89 -35.51 -46.99
C ASN A 16 33.72 -35.70 -46.01
N PRO A 17 33.41 -36.93 -45.57
CA PRO A 17 32.37 -37.17 -44.58
C PRO A 17 32.94 -36.99 -43.17
N SER A 18 32.73 -35.82 -42.55
CA SER A 18 32.93 -35.68 -41.12
C SER A 18 31.62 -35.88 -40.39
N GLU A 19 31.45 -37.06 -39.78
CA GLU A 19 30.50 -37.27 -38.69
C GLU A 19 30.71 -36.16 -37.66
N ASN A 20 29.66 -35.41 -37.34
CA ASN A 20 29.69 -34.51 -36.20
C ASN A 20 28.42 -34.75 -35.40
N ALA A 21 28.59 -35.43 -34.27
CA ALA A 21 27.50 -35.90 -33.45
C ALA A 21 26.66 -34.72 -32.93
N THR A 22 25.33 -34.84 -33.04
CA THR A 22 24.39 -33.93 -32.40
C THR A 22 24.65 -33.93 -30.89
N PRO A 23 25.14 -32.84 -30.27
CA PRO A 23 25.17 -32.78 -28.83
C PRO A 23 23.73 -32.70 -28.35
N ALA A 24 23.29 -33.72 -27.60
CA ALA A 24 22.01 -33.67 -26.92
C ALA A 24 22.02 -32.47 -25.97
N SER A 25 21.34 -31.39 -26.37
CA SER A 25 21.23 -30.17 -25.56
C SER A 25 20.44 -30.50 -24.32
N GLY A 26 21.13 -30.86 -23.24
CA GLY A 26 20.52 -30.97 -21.91
C GLY A 26 19.76 -29.68 -21.60
N PRO A 27 18.65 -29.76 -20.82
CA PRO A 27 17.80 -28.62 -20.57
C PRO A 27 18.61 -27.49 -19.96
N LYS A 28 18.85 -26.42 -20.74
CA LYS A 28 19.46 -25.19 -20.23
C LYS A 28 18.57 -24.72 -19.10
N LYS A 29 19.14 -24.54 -17.90
CA LYS A 29 18.45 -23.82 -16.82
C LYS A 29 18.27 -22.37 -17.27
N SER A 30 17.13 -22.13 -17.93
CA SER A 30 16.64 -20.82 -18.34
C SER A 30 16.49 -19.99 -17.08
N THR A 31 17.47 -19.13 -16.82
CA THR A 31 17.37 -18.08 -15.82
C THR A 31 16.12 -17.25 -16.14
N TYR A 32 15.34 -16.90 -15.13
CA TYR A 32 14.07 -16.18 -15.28
C TYR A 32 14.33 -14.70 -15.62
N VAL A 33 14.83 -14.44 -16.82
CA VAL A 33 15.14 -13.11 -17.34
C VAL A 33 13.88 -12.58 -18.00
N GLY A 34 13.29 -11.53 -17.40
CA GLY A 34 12.37 -10.65 -18.09
C GLY A 34 13.13 -9.85 -19.14
N GLU A 35 12.44 -9.43 -20.20
CA GLU A 35 13.06 -8.73 -21.33
C GLU A 35 12.13 -7.68 -21.92
N ALA A 36 12.69 -6.61 -22.48
CA ALA A 36 11.95 -5.65 -23.28
C ALA A 36 12.67 -5.40 -24.61
N ARG A 37 11.94 -5.50 -25.74
CA ARG A 37 12.52 -5.28 -27.08
C ARG A 37 11.51 -4.81 -28.12
N PHE A 38 12.02 -4.03 -29.09
CA PHE A 38 11.29 -3.65 -30.30
C PHE A 38 11.36 -4.74 -31.37
N VAL A 39 10.20 -5.21 -31.83
CA VAL A 39 10.05 -6.37 -32.73
C VAL A 39 9.20 -6.04 -33.96
N GLY A 40 9.46 -6.70 -35.10
CA GLY A 40 8.60 -6.57 -36.27
C GLY A 40 7.22 -7.22 -36.04
N PRO A 41 6.15 -6.78 -36.72
CA PRO A 41 4.79 -7.27 -36.47
C PRO A 41 4.62 -8.78 -36.72
N SER A 42 5.36 -9.36 -37.67
CA SER A 42 5.40 -10.81 -37.88
C SER A 42 6.13 -11.53 -36.74
N ALA A 43 7.33 -11.07 -36.39
CA ALA A 43 8.15 -11.64 -35.33
C ALA A 43 7.48 -11.57 -33.94
N MET A 44 6.58 -10.62 -33.71
CA MET A 44 5.84 -10.54 -32.43
C MET A 44 4.97 -11.77 -32.18
N ALA A 45 4.34 -12.31 -33.22
CA ALA A 45 3.53 -13.53 -33.09
C ALA A 45 4.41 -14.76 -32.79
N ASP A 46 5.54 -14.88 -33.48
CA ASP A 46 6.51 -15.96 -33.26
C ASP A 46 7.06 -15.94 -31.82
N LEU A 47 7.40 -14.75 -31.31
CA LEU A 47 7.95 -14.57 -29.95
C LEU A 47 6.91 -14.77 -28.85
N LEU A 48 5.64 -14.41 -29.08
CA LEU A 48 4.57 -14.79 -28.15
C LEU A 48 4.37 -16.31 -28.17
N SER A 49 4.37 -16.95 -29.34
CA SER A 49 4.28 -18.42 -29.42
C SER A 49 5.46 -19.13 -28.74
N GLU A 50 6.67 -18.58 -28.83
CA GLU A 50 7.85 -19.06 -28.09
C GLU A 50 7.65 -18.88 -26.57
N ALA A 51 7.13 -17.74 -26.13
CA ALA A 51 6.86 -17.47 -24.72
C ALA A 51 5.76 -18.39 -24.13
N ASP A 52 4.69 -18.71 -24.86
CA ASP A 52 3.67 -19.68 -24.42
C ASP A 52 4.26 -21.09 -24.30
N ALA A 53 5.06 -21.53 -25.29
CA ALA A 53 5.77 -22.80 -25.25
C ALA A 53 6.79 -22.88 -24.09
N GLU A 54 7.36 -21.75 -23.67
CA GLU A 54 8.19 -21.65 -22.48
C GLU A 54 7.41 -21.54 -21.16
N GLY A 55 6.08 -21.43 -21.20
CA GLY A 55 5.19 -21.38 -20.03
C GLY A 55 4.85 -19.98 -19.49
N PHE A 56 4.86 -18.93 -20.33
CA PHE A 56 4.40 -17.59 -19.96
C PHE A 56 2.93 -17.37 -20.32
N LEU A 57 2.23 -16.52 -19.57
CA LEU A 57 0.92 -15.99 -19.97
C LEU A 57 1.10 -15.02 -21.15
N THR A 58 0.74 -15.43 -22.36
CA THR A 58 0.79 -14.53 -23.53
C THR A 58 -0.42 -13.63 -23.63
N VAL A 59 -0.17 -12.33 -23.77
CA VAL A 59 -1.18 -11.28 -23.96
C VAL A 59 -0.78 -10.47 -25.18
N GLN A 60 -1.66 -10.38 -26.17
CA GLN A 60 -1.47 -9.51 -27.33
C GLN A 60 -2.50 -8.39 -27.29
N LEU A 61 -2.03 -7.15 -27.24
CA LEU A 61 -2.87 -5.96 -27.33
C LEU A 61 -2.95 -5.51 -28.79
N GLU A 62 -4.16 -5.35 -29.32
CA GLU A 62 -4.37 -4.75 -30.65
C GLU A 62 -3.88 -3.29 -30.67
N ALA A 63 -3.59 -2.75 -31.85
CA ALA A 63 -3.09 -1.38 -32.00
C ALA A 63 -4.14 -0.36 -31.51
N PRO A 64 -3.90 0.36 -30.40
CA PRO A 64 -4.90 1.23 -29.80
C PRO A 64 -5.09 2.52 -30.60
N GLY A 65 -6.34 2.84 -30.94
CA GLY A 65 -6.70 4.09 -31.61
C GLY A 65 -6.76 5.32 -30.68
N PRO A 66 -6.93 6.54 -31.22
CA PRO A 66 -6.85 7.80 -30.47
C PRO A 66 -7.77 7.93 -29.25
N GLY A 67 -8.92 7.26 -29.26
CA GLY A 67 -9.87 7.23 -28.14
C GLY A 67 -9.36 6.51 -26.88
N HIS A 68 -8.16 5.93 -26.93
CA HIS A 68 -7.50 5.26 -25.81
C HIS A 68 -6.31 6.04 -25.22
N ARG A 69 -6.03 7.25 -25.71
CA ARG A 69 -5.00 8.13 -25.15
C ARG A 69 -5.22 8.34 -23.64
N GLY A 70 -4.14 8.20 -22.86
CA GLY A 70 -4.17 8.22 -21.39
C GLY A 70 -4.77 6.96 -20.75
N ARG A 71 -4.91 5.85 -21.48
CA ARG A 71 -5.58 4.64 -20.99
C ARG A 71 -4.80 3.35 -21.26
N LEU A 72 -3.51 3.43 -21.61
CA LEU A 72 -2.68 2.26 -21.90
C LEU A 72 -2.65 1.25 -20.73
N GLY A 73 -2.55 1.75 -19.49
CA GLY A 73 -2.55 0.91 -18.29
C GLY A 73 -3.81 0.06 -18.17
N VAL A 74 -4.98 0.70 -18.29
CA VAL A 74 -6.30 0.04 -18.23
C VAL A 74 -6.48 -0.99 -19.35
N LEU A 75 -5.98 -0.71 -20.56
CA LEU A 75 -6.03 -1.66 -21.68
C LEU A 75 -5.17 -2.90 -21.43
N ILE A 76 -3.94 -2.70 -20.92
CA ILE A 76 -3.02 -3.80 -20.61
C ILE A 76 -3.59 -4.64 -19.46
N GLU A 77 -4.05 -4.00 -18.38
CA GLU A 77 -4.66 -4.66 -17.23
C GLU A 77 -5.86 -5.53 -17.65
N ALA A 78 -6.83 -4.96 -18.38
CA ALA A 78 -7.99 -5.71 -18.85
C ALA A 78 -7.61 -6.91 -19.75
N ALA A 79 -6.59 -6.77 -20.59
CA ALA A 79 -6.11 -7.85 -21.45
C ALA A 79 -5.39 -8.96 -20.67
N VAL A 80 -4.62 -8.62 -19.63
CA VAL A 80 -3.97 -9.58 -18.72
C VAL A 80 -5.02 -10.32 -17.88
N GLU A 81 -5.99 -9.60 -17.29
CA GLU A 81 -7.09 -10.21 -16.53
C GLU A 81 -7.89 -11.20 -17.38
N GLN A 82 -8.27 -10.83 -18.61
CA GLN A 82 -8.99 -11.72 -19.53
C GLN A 82 -8.15 -12.93 -19.95
N ALA A 83 -6.82 -12.83 -19.99
CA ALA A 83 -5.94 -13.97 -20.26
C ALA A 83 -5.82 -14.89 -19.03
N LEU A 84 -5.72 -14.34 -17.82
CA LEU A 84 -5.72 -15.07 -16.54
C LEU A 84 -7.05 -15.81 -16.31
N GLU A 85 -8.18 -15.15 -16.52
CA GLU A 85 -9.52 -15.74 -16.40
C GLU A 85 -9.70 -16.94 -17.34
N ARG A 86 -9.26 -16.82 -18.61
CA ARG A 86 -9.27 -17.93 -19.58
C ARG A 86 -8.36 -19.10 -19.20
N ARG A 87 -7.36 -18.89 -18.34
CA ARG A 87 -6.51 -19.95 -17.76
C ARG A 87 -7.05 -20.49 -16.43
N GLY A 88 -8.23 -20.05 -15.98
CA GLY A 88 -8.86 -20.48 -14.74
C GLY A 88 -8.24 -19.89 -13.47
N ALA A 89 -7.51 -18.77 -13.59
CA ALA A 89 -6.96 -18.08 -12.42
C ALA A 89 -8.08 -17.48 -11.55
N CYS A 90 -7.78 -17.31 -10.26
CA CYS A 90 -8.67 -16.60 -9.33
C CYS A 90 -8.95 -15.15 -9.79
N PRO A 91 -10.09 -14.56 -9.41
CA PRO A 91 -10.33 -13.13 -9.59
C PRO A 91 -9.26 -12.29 -8.86
N PRO A 92 -9.04 -11.03 -9.27
CA PRO A 92 -8.02 -10.15 -8.68
C PRO A 92 -8.21 -9.96 -7.17
N GLY A 93 -7.12 -10.10 -6.41
CA GLY A 93 -7.12 -9.97 -4.95
C GLY A 93 -7.06 -8.52 -4.46
N VAL A 94 -6.57 -7.61 -5.31
CA VAL A 94 -6.51 -6.16 -5.08
C VAL A 94 -7.59 -5.50 -5.94
N ALA A 95 -8.19 -4.41 -5.46
CA ALA A 95 -9.12 -3.62 -6.28
C ALA A 95 -8.35 -2.97 -7.45
N ALA A 96 -8.54 -3.52 -8.65
CA ALA A 96 -7.84 -3.22 -9.91
C ALA A 96 -8.11 -1.80 -10.49
N ALA A 97 -7.85 -0.74 -9.71
CA ALA A 97 -8.31 0.61 -10.05
C ALA A 97 -7.39 1.78 -9.65
N THR A 98 -6.33 1.57 -8.87
CA THR A 98 -5.53 2.70 -8.33
C THR A 98 -4.01 2.54 -8.35
N ASP A 99 -3.46 1.34 -8.53
CA ASP A 99 -2.00 1.14 -8.56
C ASP A 99 -1.59 0.03 -9.55
N LEU A 100 -0.85 0.44 -10.59
CA LEU A 100 -0.33 -0.44 -11.64
C LEU A 100 0.69 -1.46 -11.12
N ALA A 101 1.47 -1.10 -10.10
CA ALA A 101 2.49 -1.98 -9.53
C ALA A 101 1.88 -3.07 -8.66
N LEU A 102 0.87 -2.74 -7.85
CA LEU A 102 0.10 -3.74 -7.10
C LEU A 102 -0.70 -4.66 -8.03
N SER A 103 -1.30 -4.11 -9.10
CA SER A 103 -2.01 -4.90 -10.11
C SER A 103 -1.07 -5.89 -10.82
N LEU A 104 0.08 -5.43 -11.34
CA LEU A 104 1.06 -6.32 -11.98
C LEU A 104 1.61 -7.38 -11.01
N ALA A 105 1.85 -7.03 -9.74
CA ALA A 105 2.32 -7.99 -8.74
C ALA A 105 1.27 -9.09 -8.44
N ASP A 106 -0.01 -8.73 -8.33
CA ASP A 106 -1.12 -9.67 -8.16
C ASP A 106 -1.31 -10.55 -9.41
N GLN A 107 -1.18 -9.98 -10.61
CA GLN A 107 -1.24 -10.71 -11.89
C GLN A 107 -0.09 -11.72 -12.03
N LEU A 108 1.15 -11.33 -11.71
CA LEU A 108 2.31 -12.24 -11.72
C LEU A 108 2.17 -13.35 -10.67
N TYR A 109 1.61 -13.03 -9.50
CA TYR A 109 1.30 -14.02 -8.48
C TYR A 109 0.22 -15.02 -8.94
N ARG A 110 -0.89 -14.53 -9.53
CA ARG A 110 -1.97 -15.40 -10.05
C ARG A 110 -1.54 -16.21 -11.26
N ALA A 111 -0.72 -15.67 -12.16
CA ALA A 111 -0.09 -16.44 -13.24
C ALA A 111 0.68 -17.65 -12.69
N ARG A 112 1.42 -17.45 -11.58
CA ARG A 112 2.16 -18.53 -10.91
C ARG A 112 1.25 -19.57 -10.25
N LEU A 113 0.07 -19.18 -9.76
CA LEU A 113 -0.92 -20.12 -9.23
C LEU A 113 -1.53 -21.03 -10.30
N VAL A 114 -1.60 -20.58 -11.55
CA VAL A 114 -1.97 -21.41 -12.72
C VAL A 114 -0.73 -22.00 -13.45
N GLU A 115 0.34 -22.24 -12.69
CA GLU A 115 1.59 -22.88 -13.11
C GLU A 115 2.38 -22.16 -14.23
N LEU A 116 2.06 -20.90 -14.52
CA LEU A 116 2.80 -20.08 -15.49
C LEU A 116 4.03 -19.43 -14.84
N ARG A 117 5.10 -19.30 -15.62
CA ARG A 117 6.40 -18.75 -15.16
C ARG A 117 6.42 -17.22 -15.06
N GLY A 118 5.47 -16.55 -15.69
CA GLY A 118 5.44 -15.10 -15.85
C GLY A 118 4.39 -14.64 -16.87
N VAL A 119 4.49 -13.39 -17.30
CA VAL A 119 3.60 -12.77 -18.31
C VAL A 119 4.43 -12.28 -19.50
N ALA A 120 3.92 -12.43 -20.72
CA ALA A 120 4.53 -11.94 -21.95
C ALA A 120 3.51 -11.07 -22.71
N ILE A 121 3.80 -9.78 -22.86
CA ILE A 121 2.89 -8.76 -23.40
C ILE A 121 3.43 -8.27 -24.75
N GLY A 122 2.70 -8.51 -25.82
CA GLY A 122 2.95 -7.91 -27.13
C GLY A 122 2.02 -6.73 -27.39
N LEU A 123 2.58 -5.54 -27.58
CA LEU A 123 1.83 -4.33 -27.90
C LEU A 123 1.80 -4.09 -29.41
N GLY A 124 0.60 -3.93 -29.96
CA GLY A 124 0.38 -3.33 -31.28
C GLY A 124 0.94 -1.89 -31.33
N THR A 125 0.95 -1.29 -32.52
CA THR A 125 1.53 0.06 -32.68
C THR A 125 0.78 1.10 -31.84
N LEU A 126 1.53 1.78 -30.96
CA LEU A 126 1.03 2.83 -30.07
C LEU A 126 0.89 4.18 -30.78
N GLY A 127 1.31 4.29 -32.05
CA GLY A 127 1.22 5.53 -32.83
C GLY A 127 -0.20 6.08 -33.00
N GLY A 128 -1.24 5.28 -32.79
CA GLY A 128 -2.63 5.74 -32.73
C GLY A 128 -2.99 6.52 -31.46
N MET A 129 -2.24 6.36 -30.36
CA MET A 129 -2.44 7.10 -29.10
C MET A 129 -1.57 8.35 -28.98
N ALA A 130 -0.53 8.46 -29.82
CA ALA A 130 0.38 9.60 -29.83
C ALA A 130 -0.29 10.86 -30.39
N ASP A 131 0.23 12.03 -30.00
CA ASP A 131 -0.15 13.31 -30.58
C ASP A 131 0.54 13.60 -31.94
N ILE A 132 0.31 14.80 -32.46
CA ILE A 132 0.85 15.27 -33.74
C ILE A 132 2.39 15.32 -33.79
N ASP A 133 3.07 15.38 -32.64
CA ASP A 133 4.52 15.37 -32.51
C ASP A 133 5.07 13.95 -32.24
N HIS A 134 4.22 12.94 -32.42
CA HIS A 134 4.47 11.53 -32.09
C HIS A 134 4.81 11.29 -30.61
N THR A 135 4.25 12.09 -29.70
CA THR A 135 4.45 11.97 -28.25
C THR A 135 3.26 11.25 -27.61
N LEU A 136 3.53 10.20 -26.83
CA LEU A 136 2.54 9.54 -25.99
C LEU A 136 2.12 10.44 -24.83
N ASP A 137 0.92 10.25 -24.30
CA ASP A 137 0.43 11.03 -23.16
C ASP A 137 1.31 10.85 -21.90
N THR A 138 1.19 11.76 -20.92
CA THR A 138 1.91 11.67 -19.64
C THR A 138 1.59 10.38 -18.89
N GLU A 139 0.32 9.94 -18.90
CA GLU A 139 -0.13 8.71 -18.24
C GLU A 139 0.38 7.46 -18.98
N ASP A 140 0.21 7.41 -20.31
CA ASP A 140 0.71 6.30 -21.14
C ASP A 140 2.24 6.17 -21.07
N SER A 141 2.94 7.31 -21.03
CA SER A 141 4.40 7.37 -20.84
C SER A 141 4.80 6.81 -19.47
N ALA A 142 4.04 7.10 -18.40
CA ALA A 142 4.30 6.56 -17.07
C ALA A 142 4.13 5.04 -17.02
N VAL A 143 3.04 4.52 -17.62
CA VAL A 143 2.78 3.09 -17.78
C VAL A 143 3.94 2.41 -18.52
N LEU A 144 4.39 2.96 -19.64
CA LEU A 144 5.46 2.35 -20.44
C LEU A 144 6.81 2.35 -19.70
N ARG A 145 7.18 3.46 -19.04
CA ARG A 145 8.40 3.52 -18.20
C ARG A 145 8.35 2.50 -17.06
N TYR A 146 7.19 2.34 -16.41
CA TYR A 146 7.00 1.34 -15.36
C TYR A 146 7.18 -0.08 -15.92
N LEU A 147 6.50 -0.45 -17.00
CA LEU A 147 6.57 -1.80 -17.58
C LEU A 147 7.97 -2.15 -18.10
N LEU A 148 8.72 -1.20 -18.66
CA LEU A 148 10.13 -1.38 -19.04
C LEU A 148 11.01 -1.68 -17.81
N THR A 149 10.76 -0.99 -16.69
CA THR A 149 11.48 -1.22 -15.42
C THR A 149 11.10 -2.57 -14.82
N ALA A 150 9.81 -2.90 -14.81
CA ALA A 150 9.29 -4.17 -14.32
C ALA A 150 9.82 -5.36 -15.12
N ALA A 151 9.97 -5.23 -16.45
CA ALA A 151 10.57 -6.26 -17.30
C ALA A 151 12.05 -6.55 -16.97
N ALA A 152 12.77 -5.60 -16.38
CA ALA A 152 14.15 -5.85 -15.91
C ALA A 152 14.21 -6.55 -14.54
N LEU A 153 13.13 -6.53 -13.74
CA LEU A 153 13.10 -6.97 -12.34
C LEU A 153 12.23 -8.21 -12.07
N HIS A 154 11.30 -8.51 -12.97
CA HIS A 154 10.27 -9.53 -12.80
C HIS A 154 10.23 -10.47 -14.01
N PRO A 155 9.58 -11.64 -13.95
CA PRO A 155 9.37 -12.50 -15.11
C PRO A 155 8.28 -11.93 -16.02
N LEU A 156 8.53 -10.73 -16.55
CA LEU A 156 7.71 -10.01 -17.50
C LEU A 156 8.51 -9.87 -18.81
N ARG A 157 7.89 -10.24 -19.93
CA ARG A 157 8.43 -9.96 -21.27
C ARG A 157 7.57 -8.92 -21.96
N LEU A 158 8.18 -7.89 -22.53
CA LEU A 158 7.50 -6.78 -23.19
C LEU A 158 7.99 -6.62 -24.64
N TYR A 159 7.10 -6.88 -25.58
CA TYR A 159 7.37 -6.77 -27.01
C TYR A 159 6.67 -5.53 -27.57
N LEU A 160 7.47 -4.55 -27.99
CA LEU A 160 7.01 -3.29 -28.54
C LEU A 160 7.05 -3.34 -30.08
N ASN A 161 6.08 -2.76 -30.77
CA ASN A 161 6.09 -2.74 -32.23
C ASN A 161 7.27 -1.91 -32.76
N GLY A 162 8.05 -2.46 -33.69
CA GLY A 162 9.22 -1.80 -34.28
C GLY A 162 8.90 -0.49 -35.02
N ALA A 163 7.65 -0.26 -35.40
CA ALA A 163 7.19 1.04 -35.91
C ALA A 163 7.25 2.16 -34.85
N ASP A 164 7.10 1.82 -33.58
CA ASP A 164 7.02 2.77 -32.47
C ASP A 164 8.39 3.27 -31.98
N ARG A 165 9.49 2.84 -32.61
CA ARG A 165 10.87 3.28 -32.27
C ARG A 165 11.07 4.79 -32.35
N GLY A 166 10.22 5.50 -33.11
CA GLY A 166 10.25 6.96 -33.23
C GLY A 166 9.33 7.69 -32.26
N LEU A 167 8.51 6.99 -31.46
CA LEU A 167 7.61 7.63 -30.50
C LEU A 167 8.40 8.28 -29.38
N ARG A 168 7.92 9.44 -28.95
CA ARG A 168 8.41 10.18 -27.78
C ARG A 168 7.56 9.81 -26.57
N VAL A 169 8.20 9.79 -25.42
CA VAL A 169 7.54 9.63 -24.11
C VAL A 169 7.96 10.78 -23.22
N PHE A 170 7.05 11.21 -22.34
CA PHE A 170 7.44 12.05 -21.22
C PHE A 170 8.39 11.27 -20.30
N THR A 171 9.35 11.96 -19.68
CA THR A 171 10.18 11.39 -18.61
C THR A 171 9.43 11.45 -17.27
N VAL A 172 10.11 11.08 -16.18
CA VAL A 172 9.68 11.53 -14.85
C VAL A 172 9.69 13.07 -14.84
N PRO A 173 8.67 13.75 -14.27
CA PRO A 173 8.69 15.20 -14.10
C PRO A 173 9.90 15.62 -13.26
N ILE A 174 10.73 16.51 -13.80
CA ILE A 174 11.85 17.13 -13.07
C ILE A 174 11.41 18.49 -12.52
N PRO A 175 11.83 18.87 -11.30
CA PRO A 175 11.56 20.19 -10.73
C PRO A 175 12.01 21.33 -11.64
N LEU A 176 11.24 22.41 -11.72
CA LEU A 176 11.55 23.55 -12.59
C LEU A 176 12.90 24.21 -12.27
N HIS A 177 13.38 24.12 -11.03
CA HIS A 177 14.70 24.63 -10.65
C HIS A 177 15.85 23.79 -11.25
N GLU A 178 15.64 22.50 -11.52
CA GLU A 178 16.65 21.66 -12.19
C GLU A 178 16.80 22.00 -13.68
N LEU A 179 15.78 22.62 -14.29
CA LEU A 179 15.82 23.19 -15.64
C LEU A 179 16.54 24.55 -15.71
N MET A 180 16.91 25.16 -14.58
CA MET A 180 17.58 26.46 -14.57
C MET A 180 19.08 26.33 -14.88
N PRO A 181 19.65 27.23 -15.72
CA PRO A 181 21.08 27.23 -16.00
C PRO A 181 21.91 27.37 -14.72
N GLY A 182 22.79 26.40 -14.47
CA GLY A 182 23.65 26.36 -13.28
C GLY A 182 23.25 25.32 -12.24
N SER A 183 22.06 24.69 -12.34
CA SER A 183 21.83 23.43 -11.65
C SER A 183 22.79 22.38 -12.22
N ALA A 184 23.45 21.60 -11.35
CA ALA A 184 24.29 20.51 -11.80
C ALA A 184 23.41 19.48 -12.54
N PRO A 185 23.75 19.06 -13.77
CA PRO A 185 22.94 18.09 -14.48
C PRO A 185 23.04 16.75 -13.76
N ASN A 186 22.06 16.45 -12.91
CA ASN A 186 21.73 15.09 -12.55
C ASN A 186 21.51 14.36 -13.88
N ALA A 187 22.43 13.46 -14.23
CA ALA A 187 22.30 12.66 -15.44
C ALA A 187 20.94 11.98 -15.38
N ILE A 188 20.04 12.33 -16.31
CA ILE A 188 18.67 11.80 -16.35
C ILE A 188 18.81 10.29 -16.35
N VAL A 189 18.47 9.66 -15.22
CA VAL A 189 18.83 8.27 -14.94
C VAL A 189 17.99 7.37 -15.84
N CYS A 190 18.51 7.14 -17.05
CA CYS A 190 18.04 6.15 -17.99
C CYS A 190 18.47 4.77 -17.49
N LEU A 191 17.94 4.37 -16.33
CA LEU A 191 17.99 3.03 -15.72
C LEU A 191 19.23 2.22 -16.15
N GLU A 192 20.41 2.72 -15.85
CA GLU A 192 21.65 2.01 -16.14
C GLU A 192 21.77 0.90 -15.10
N THR A 193 21.26 -0.28 -15.46
CA THR A 193 21.08 -1.40 -14.53
C THR A 193 22.42 -1.84 -13.97
N ALA A 194 22.69 -1.46 -12.72
CA ALA A 194 23.76 -2.08 -11.95
C ALA A 194 23.55 -3.61 -11.94
N PRO A 195 24.61 -4.41 -12.08
CA PRO A 195 24.47 -5.86 -12.11
C PRO A 195 23.85 -6.34 -10.78
N PRO A 196 22.87 -7.26 -10.82
CA PRO A 196 22.15 -7.68 -9.63
C PRO A 196 23.12 -8.28 -8.61
N PRO A 197 22.96 -8.00 -7.30
CA PRO A 197 23.86 -8.49 -6.28
C PRO A 197 23.87 -10.02 -6.29
N CYS A 198 25.06 -10.62 -6.41
CA CYS A 198 25.23 -12.07 -6.45
C CYS A 198 24.62 -12.71 -5.20
N VAL A 199 23.49 -13.41 -5.38
CA VAL A 199 22.75 -14.05 -4.28
C VAL A 199 23.64 -15.11 -3.63
N ALA A 200 23.87 -14.98 -2.32
CA ALA A 200 24.76 -15.87 -1.59
C ALA A 200 24.30 -17.34 -1.69
N PRO A 201 25.22 -18.33 -1.87
CA PRO A 201 24.87 -19.75 -2.10
C PRO A 201 24.08 -20.47 -1.00
N ALA A 202 23.76 -19.80 0.10
CA ALA A 202 22.88 -20.31 1.16
C ALA A 202 21.39 -20.22 0.77
N VAL A 203 20.96 -19.14 0.11
CA VAL A 203 19.54 -18.89 -0.20
C VAL A 203 19.03 -19.86 -1.28
N ALA A 204 19.87 -20.21 -2.25
CA ALA A 204 19.55 -21.17 -3.31
C ALA A 204 19.22 -22.59 -2.78
N ARG A 205 19.68 -22.96 -1.58
CA ARG A 205 19.40 -24.28 -0.99
C ARG A 205 18.02 -24.35 -0.36
N SER A 206 17.49 -23.24 0.16
CA SER A 206 16.15 -23.18 0.75
C SER A 206 15.05 -23.29 -0.31
N ALA A 207 15.26 -22.77 -1.52
CA ALA A 207 14.32 -22.93 -2.63
C ALA A 207 14.21 -24.41 -3.08
N ALA A 208 15.33 -25.09 -3.27
CA ALA A 208 15.36 -26.51 -3.65
C ALA A 208 14.78 -27.45 -2.56
N ALA A 209 14.74 -27.02 -1.29
CA ALA A 209 14.13 -27.78 -0.21
C ALA A 209 12.59 -27.69 -0.19
N MET A 210 11.99 -26.68 -0.83
CA MET A 210 10.53 -26.54 -0.93
C MET A 210 9.92 -27.28 -2.14
N GLU A 211 10.72 -27.56 -3.19
CA GLU A 211 10.29 -28.36 -4.36
C GLU A 211 10.20 -29.88 -4.05
N ALA A 212 10.60 -30.33 -2.86
CA ALA A 212 10.67 -31.75 -2.49
C ALA A 212 9.52 -32.23 -1.58
N SER A 213 8.44 -31.45 -1.41
CA SER A 213 7.26 -31.90 -0.66
C SER A 213 6.34 -32.72 -1.55
N GLU A 214 6.07 -33.97 -1.16
CA GLU A 214 5.02 -34.78 -1.81
C GLU A 214 3.64 -34.12 -1.67
N PRO A 215 2.74 -34.27 -2.66
CA PRO A 215 1.39 -33.75 -2.57
C PRO A 215 0.57 -34.49 -1.49
N PRO A 216 -0.36 -33.81 -0.79
CA PRO A 216 -1.20 -34.44 0.21
C PRO A 216 -2.12 -35.52 -0.41
N PRO A 217 -2.46 -36.58 0.34
CA PRO A 217 -3.30 -37.66 -0.17
C PRO A 217 -4.68 -37.16 -0.57
N ALA A 218 -5.18 -37.66 -1.71
CA ALA A 218 -6.48 -37.29 -2.24
C ALA A 218 -7.61 -37.65 -1.26
N VAL A 219 -8.43 -36.66 -0.90
CA VAL A 219 -9.63 -36.85 -0.09
C VAL A 219 -10.75 -37.36 -0.99
N GLU A 220 -11.19 -38.60 -0.78
CA GLU A 220 -12.39 -39.13 -1.46
C GLU A 220 -13.62 -38.31 -1.06
N VAL A 221 -14.16 -37.56 -2.01
CA VAL A 221 -15.42 -36.83 -1.83
C VAL A 221 -16.56 -37.84 -1.88
N ARG A 222 -17.07 -38.21 -0.69
CA ARG A 222 -18.18 -39.15 -0.54
C ARG A 222 -19.48 -38.47 -0.93
N THR A 223 -19.99 -38.76 -2.13
CA THR A 223 -21.27 -38.27 -2.63
C THR A 223 -22.40 -38.70 -1.70
N VAL A 224 -23.15 -37.75 -1.18
CA VAL A 224 -24.39 -38.01 -0.42
C VAL A 224 -25.55 -37.94 -1.41
N GLU A 225 -26.14 -39.08 -1.71
CA GLU A 225 -27.37 -39.16 -2.51
C GLU A 225 -28.54 -38.60 -1.68
N LEU A 226 -29.19 -37.55 -2.19
CA LEU A 226 -30.43 -37.03 -1.64
C LEU A 226 -31.61 -37.85 -2.17
N PRO A 227 -32.59 -38.21 -1.33
CA PRO A 227 -33.76 -38.95 -1.78
C PRO A 227 -34.63 -38.09 -2.70
N THR A 228 -35.11 -38.70 -3.77
CA THR A 228 -36.14 -38.16 -4.65
C THR A 228 -37.49 -38.18 -3.92
N GLU A 229 -38.12 -37.01 -3.73
CA GLU A 229 -39.52 -36.94 -3.33
C GLU A 229 -40.42 -36.87 -4.58
N ASP A 230 -41.47 -37.70 -4.56
CA ASP A 230 -42.34 -37.98 -5.70
C ASP A 230 -43.37 -36.86 -6.00
N GLU A 231 -43.93 -36.97 -7.19
CA GLU A 231 -45.00 -36.17 -7.77
C GLU A 231 -46.20 -36.00 -6.82
N HIS A 232 -46.75 -34.78 -6.72
CA HIS A 232 -48.15 -34.56 -6.31
C HIS A 232 -48.84 -33.53 -7.20
N GLU A 233 -50.13 -33.76 -7.42
CA GLU A 233 -50.92 -33.18 -8.50
C GLU A 233 -51.19 -31.68 -8.35
N ALA A 234 -51.43 -31.03 -9.49
CA ALA A 234 -51.90 -29.66 -9.53
C ALA A 234 -53.38 -29.58 -9.11
N ASP A 235 -53.71 -28.60 -8.26
CA ASP A 235 -55.08 -28.08 -8.20
C ASP A 235 -55.09 -26.55 -8.14
N THR A 236 -56.16 -25.97 -8.69
CA THR A 236 -56.18 -24.60 -9.19
C THR A 236 -57.01 -23.70 -8.28
N VAL A 237 -56.36 -22.88 -7.44
CA VAL A 237 -57.08 -21.96 -6.53
C VAL A 237 -56.68 -20.51 -6.78
N VAL A 238 -57.68 -19.69 -7.13
CA VAL A 238 -57.57 -18.25 -7.39
C VAL A 238 -57.39 -17.49 -6.07
N PRO A 239 -56.42 -16.56 -5.95
CA PRO A 239 -56.25 -15.76 -4.74
C PRO A 239 -57.29 -14.62 -4.65
N PRO A 240 -57.94 -14.40 -3.49
CA PRO A 240 -58.76 -13.22 -3.25
C PRO A 240 -57.90 -11.98 -2.94
N PRO A 241 -58.43 -10.75 -3.13
CA PRO A 241 -57.67 -9.52 -2.94
C PRO A 241 -57.38 -9.22 -1.46
N VAL A 242 -56.12 -8.89 -1.17
CA VAL A 242 -55.66 -8.51 0.18
C VAL A 242 -56.16 -7.10 0.54
N MET A 243 -57.06 -7.02 1.51
CA MET A 243 -57.45 -5.76 2.16
C MET A 243 -56.36 -5.31 3.13
N LEU A 244 -55.86 -4.09 2.98
CA LEU A 244 -55.02 -3.43 3.99
C LEU A 244 -55.84 -3.13 5.25
N ALA A 245 -55.54 -3.81 6.35
CA ALA A 245 -56.03 -3.47 7.68
C ALA A 245 -54.97 -2.65 8.44
N ALA A 246 -55.36 -1.48 8.94
CA ALA A 246 -54.48 -0.62 9.73
C ALA A 246 -54.26 -1.19 11.14
N VAL A 247 -53.02 -1.14 11.63
CA VAL A 247 -52.68 -1.48 13.02
C VAL A 247 -52.70 -0.20 13.86
N PRO A 248 -53.47 -0.13 14.97
CA PRO A 248 -53.52 1.05 15.83
C PRO A 248 -52.36 1.09 16.83
N ALA A 249 -51.97 2.31 17.24
CA ALA A 249 -50.99 2.54 18.29
C ALA A 249 -51.55 2.27 19.69
N VAL A 250 -50.70 1.74 20.59
CA VAL A 250 -50.98 1.51 22.03
C VAL A 250 -49.73 1.94 22.83
N PRO A 251 -49.87 2.51 24.06
CA PRO A 251 -48.96 3.57 24.50
C PRO A 251 -47.91 3.16 25.55
N ALA A 252 -47.25 4.18 26.12
CA ALA A 252 -46.08 4.10 26.97
C ALA A 252 -46.30 3.68 28.44
N ALA A 253 -45.17 3.35 29.07
CA ALA A 253 -44.81 3.46 30.48
C ALA A 253 -45.38 2.45 31.51
N THR A 254 -44.47 1.62 32.03
CA THR A 254 -44.39 1.29 33.46
C THR A 254 -42.93 1.15 33.90
N ALA A 255 -42.61 1.53 35.14
CA ALA A 255 -41.27 1.47 35.73
C ALA A 255 -41.19 0.42 36.88
N VAL A 256 -40.12 0.50 37.69
CA VAL A 256 -39.88 -0.15 39.00
C VAL A 256 -39.58 -1.68 38.94
N PRO A 257 -38.81 -2.30 39.89
CA PRO A 257 -37.82 -1.79 40.86
C PRO A 257 -36.38 -2.34 40.66
N ALA A 258 -35.42 -1.78 41.39
CA ALA A 258 -34.14 -2.41 41.67
C ALA A 258 -34.28 -3.59 42.67
N ALA A 259 -33.48 -4.64 42.50
CA ALA A 259 -33.36 -5.74 43.46
C ALA A 259 -31.87 -5.96 43.80
N THR A 260 -31.54 -5.81 45.08
CA THR A 260 -30.24 -6.16 45.67
C THR A 260 -30.10 -7.67 45.79
N ALA A 261 -28.94 -8.20 45.39
CA ALA A 261 -28.54 -9.58 45.70
C ALA A 261 -27.11 -9.56 46.28
N GLU A 262 -27.02 -9.89 47.56
CA GLU A 262 -25.75 -10.17 48.24
C GLU A 262 -25.21 -11.53 47.79
N SER A 263 -23.89 -11.69 47.71
CA SER A 263 -23.27 -13.01 47.56
C SER A 263 -21.86 -13.02 48.15
N ASP A 264 -21.77 -13.25 49.46
CA ASP A 264 -20.55 -13.71 50.11
C ASP A 264 -20.20 -15.14 49.65
N VAL A 265 -19.06 -15.31 48.96
CA VAL A 265 -18.19 -16.49 49.12
C VAL A 265 -16.74 -16.04 48.98
N LEU A 266 -16.04 -15.92 50.11
CA LEU A 266 -14.60 -15.72 50.16
C LEU A 266 -13.93 -17.09 50.30
N GLU A 267 -13.23 -17.58 49.27
CA GLU A 267 -12.35 -18.75 49.40
C GLU A 267 -10.90 -18.35 49.08
N ALA A 268 -10.02 -18.50 50.08
CA ALA A 268 -8.67 -17.98 50.03
C ALA A 268 -7.69 -19.01 49.46
N ILE A 269 -7.04 -18.68 48.34
CA ILE A 269 -5.90 -19.44 47.82
C ILE A 269 -4.60 -18.76 48.23
N THR A 270 -3.86 -19.41 49.13
CA THR A 270 -2.52 -19.01 49.57
C THR A 270 -1.47 -19.25 48.47
N PRO A 271 -0.55 -18.29 48.22
CA PRO A 271 0.60 -18.53 47.35
C PRO A 271 1.67 -19.39 48.06
N PRO A 272 2.33 -20.35 47.37
CA PRO A 272 3.45 -21.11 47.92
C PRO A 272 4.74 -20.27 48.00
N PRO A 273 5.69 -20.63 48.88
CA PRO A 273 6.86 -19.80 49.18
C PRO A 273 7.99 -19.87 48.14
N SER A 274 8.65 -18.73 47.96
CA SER A 274 9.85 -18.57 47.13
C SER A 274 11.02 -19.46 47.58
N SER A 275 11.57 -20.25 46.67
CA SER A 275 12.89 -20.89 46.80
C SER A 275 13.79 -20.30 45.71
N ILE A 276 14.80 -19.48 46.07
CA ILE A 276 16.17 -19.92 46.32
C ILE A 276 16.72 -20.78 45.16
N SER A 277 17.46 -20.12 44.27
CA SER A 277 18.57 -20.70 43.50
C SER A 277 19.49 -19.56 43.12
N GLY A 278 20.67 -19.53 43.75
CA GLY A 278 21.70 -18.54 43.44
C GLY A 278 22.42 -18.93 42.16
N ILE A 279 22.61 -17.96 41.26
CA ILE A 279 23.57 -18.04 40.17
C ILE A 279 24.51 -16.85 40.35
N ASP A 280 25.73 -17.14 40.81
CA ASP A 280 26.81 -16.17 40.90
C ASP A 280 27.32 -15.89 39.48
N LEU A 281 26.99 -14.70 38.96
CA LEU A 281 27.52 -14.18 37.69
C LEU A 281 28.65 -13.19 37.97
N SER A 282 29.73 -13.69 38.57
CA SER A 282 31.02 -13.02 38.56
C SER A 282 31.51 -12.88 37.11
N PRO A 283 31.77 -11.65 36.59
CA PRO A 283 32.19 -11.45 35.21
C PRO A 283 33.64 -11.96 35.01
N PRO A 284 33.97 -12.55 33.84
CA PRO A 284 35.34 -12.93 33.54
C PRO A 284 36.23 -11.70 33.38
N ASP A 285 37.40 -11.75 34.00
CA ASP A 285 38.46 -10.76 33.88
C ASP A 285 38.97 -10.67 32.43
N LEU A 286 38.92 -9.48 31.84
CA LEU A 286 39.37 -9.19 30.47
C LEU A 286 40.73 -8.46 30.43
N ALA A 287 41.48 -8.43 31.53
CA ALA A 287 42.82 -7.83 31.60
C ALA A 287 43.95 -8.73 31.05
N ALA A 288 43.76 -9.41 29.91
CA ALA A 288 44.75 -10.35 29.36
C ALA A 288 44.78 -10.48 27.82
N PHE A 289 44.81 -9.37 27.08
CA PHE A 289 45.30 -9.39 25.68
C PHE A 289 46.49 -8.47 25.49
N ALA A 290 47.56 -9.06 24.95
CA ALA A 290 48.90 -8.48 24.91
C ALA A 290 49.05 -7.36 23.87
N ALA A 291 49.93 -6.40 24.17
CA ALA A 291 50.31 -5.35 23.25
C ALA A 291 51.04 -5.94 22.02
N PRO A 292 50.75 -5.45 20.79
CA PRO A 292 51.54 -5.78 19.61
C PRO A 292 52.93 -5.13 19.68
N PRO A 293 53.97 -5.74 19.07
CA PRO A 293 55.32 -5.21 19.10
C PRO A 293 55.44 -3.91 18.27
N ARG A 294 56.17 -2.92 18.82
CA ARG A 294 56.55 -1.71 18.08
C ARG A 294 57.47 -2.06 16.92
N VAL A 295 56.99 -1.86 15.69
CA VAL A 295 57.86 -1.78 14.52
C VAL A 295 58.57 -0.43 14.55
N ALA A 296 59.89 -0.42 14.36
CA ALA A 296 60.67 0.81 14.34
C ALA A 296 60.40 1.59 13.05
N GLU A 297 59.75 2.73 13.18
CA GLU A 297 59.45 3.64 12.08
C GLU A 297 60.74 4.38 11.66
N ALA A 298 61.17 4.17 10.42
CA ALA A 298 62.36 4.80 9.88
C ALA A 298 62.07 6.28 9.58
N ALA A 299 62.94 7.17 10.06
CA ALA A 299 62.74 8.61 9.96
C ALA A 299 62.62 9.10 8.51
N LEU A 300 61.41 9.50 8.11
CA LEU A 300 61.19 10.33 6.93
C LEU A 300 61.66 11.77 7.20
N PRO A 301 62.16 12.50 6.18
CA PRO A 301 62.55 13.89 6.33
C PRO A 301 61.33 14.78 6.67
N PRO A 302 61.53 15.92 7.34
CA PRO A 302 60.44 16.77 7.80
C PRO A 302 59.63 17.31 6.62
N LEU A 303 58.37 16.91 6.53
CA LEU A 303 57.37 17.59 5.71
C LEU A 303 57.20 19.02 6.22
N LEU A 304 57.03 19.94 5.27
CA LEU A 304 56.71 21.34 5.55
C LEU A 304 55.37 21.40 6.31
N PRO A 305 55.15 22.43 7.16
CA PRO A 305 53.86 22.60 7.83
C PRO A 305 52.79 22.86 6.77
N GLU A 306 51.99 21.84 6.46
CA GLU A 306 50.73 22.03 5.76
C GLU A 306 49.85 22.93 6.62
N GLU A 307 49.43 24.06 6.05
CA GLU A 307 48.45 24.92 6.71
C GLU A 307 47.20 24.08 6.97
N PRO A 308 46.58 24.16 8.16
CA PRO A 308 45.44 23.33 8.47
C PRO A 308 44.31 23.66 7.50
N GLU A 309 44.08 22.77 6.54
CA GLU A 309 42.95 22.84 5.63
C GLU A 309 41.70 22.74 6.51
N ILE A 310 41.10 23.90 6.79
CA ILE A 310 39.90 23.99 7.62
C ILE A 310 38.81 23.29 6.82
N ALA A 311 38.58 22.02 7.14
CA ALA A 311 37.42 21.27 6.72
C ALA A 311 36.20 22.04 7.20
N LEU A 312 35.65 22.86 6.30
CA LEU A 312 34.37 23.51 6.45
C LEU A 312 33.32 22.40 6.44
N GLU A 313 33.13 21.75 7.58
CA GLU A 313 31.91 21.00 7.86
C GLU A 313 30.76 21.94 7.50
N PRO A 314 29.95 21.61 6.47
CA PRO A 314 28.90 22.51 6.02
C PRO A 314 27.91 22.64 7.16
N SER A 315 27.94 23.79 7.83
CA SER A 315 27.04 24.09 8.94
C SER A 315 25.62 23.80 8.45
N PRO A 316 24.90 22.85 9.06
CA PRO A 316 23.66 22.34 8.49
C PRO A 316 22.67 23.48 8.44
N VAL A 317 22.41 23.97 7.22
CA VAL A 317 21.42 25.02 6.97
C VAL A 317 20.10 24.48 7.51
N PRO A 318 19.45 25.16 8.47
CA PRO A 318 18.18 24.68 9.00
C PRO A 318 17.20 24.57 7.84
N PRO A 319 16.52 23.43 7.67
CA PRO A 319 15.70 23.20 6.49
C PRO A 319 14.56 24.23 6.49
N GLU A 320 14.27 24.81 5.31
CA GLU A 320 13.31 25.91 5.15
C GLU A 320 11.95 25.57 5.77
N PRO A 321 11.24 26.49 6.43
CA PRO A 321 9.96 26.16 7.07
C PRO A 321 8.97 25.60 6.05
N PHE A 322 8.37 24.45 6.37
CA PHE A 322 7.36 23.80 5.52
C PHE A 322 6.18 24.76 5.25
N GLU A 323 5.89 25.02 3.99
CA GLU A 323 4.84 25.96 3.59
C GLU A 323 3.44 25.42 4.00
N ARG A 324 2.73 26.18 4.83
CA ARG A 324 1.36 25.86 5.25
C ARG A 324 0.39 26.32 4.16
N GLY A 325 -0.36 25.39 3.59
CA GLY A 325 -1.31 25.66 2.51
C GLY A 325 -2.39 24.56 2.42
N PRO A 326 -3.34 24.70 1.48
CA PRO A 326 -4.34 23.65 1.24
C PRO A 326 -3.64 22.32 0.91
N LEU A 327 -4.24 21.20 1.35
CA LEU A 327 -3.75 19.86 1.05
C LEU A 327 -3.64 19.60 -0.46
N TYR A 328 -4.44 20.33 -1.24
CA TYR A 328 -4.51 20.30 -2.70
C TYR A 328 -4.31 21.73 -3.22
N PRO A 329 -3.18 22.03 -3.91
CA PRO A 329 -2.90 23.39 -4.42
C PRO A 329 -3.94 23.95 -5.39
N SER A 330 -4.79 23.11 -6.00
CA SER A 330 -5.88 23.51 -6.89
C SER A 330 -7.23 23.73 -6.18
N ALA A 331 -7.26 23.82 -4.85
CA ALA A 331 -8.50 23.96 -4.07
C ALA A 331 -9.39 25.12 -4.55
N ASP A 332 -8.82 26.28 -4.89
CA ASP A 332 -9.57 27.46 -5.38
C ASP A 332 -10.34 27.21 -6.69
N THR A 333 -9.83 26.34 -7.56
CA THR A 333 -10.46 26.01 -8.84
C THR A 333 -11.37 24.79 -8.73
N ASP A 334 -10.96 23.77 -7.98
CA ASP A 334 -11.48 22.41 -8.12
C ASP A 334 -12.61 22.08 -7.14
N TRP A 335 -12.81 22.87 -6.08
CA TRP A 335 -13.82 22.58 -5.05
C TRP A 335 -15.24 22.39 -5.58
N ARG A 336 -15.60 23.08 -6.68
CA ARG A 336 -16.90 22.94 -7.34
C ARG A 336 -17.07 21.57 -8.00
N THR A 337 -15.98 21.00 -8.53
CA THR A 337 -15.95 19.65 -9.09
C THR A 337 -16.17 18.62 -7.99
N TRP A 338 -15.43 18.73 -6.87
CA TRP A 338 -15.60 17.85 -5.70
C TRP A 338 -17.03 17.90 -5.13
N ALA A 339 -17.60 19.10 -4.97
CA ALA A 339 -18.98 19.27 -4.53
C ALA A 339 -20.00 18.68 -5.54
N SER A 340 -19.73 18.78 -6.85
CA SER A 340 -20.56 18.16 -7.89
C SER A 340 -20.54 16.63 -7.80
N GLU A 341 -19.35 16.03 -7.67
CA GLU A 341 -19.18 14.57 -7.53
C GLU A 341 -19.93 14.02 -6.32
N LEU A 342 -19.75 14.62 -5.13
CA LEU A 342 -20.47 14.26 -3.91
C LEU A 342 -22.00 14.40 -4.09
N SER A 343 -22.45 15.45 -4.77
CA SER A 343 -23.88 15.71 -5.04
C SER A 343 -24.53 14.70 -5.99
N MET A 344 -23.76 14.16 -6.95
CA MET A 344 -24.18 13.12 -7.88
C MET A 344 -24.20 11.72 -7.24
N ALA A 345 -23.44 11.50 -6.17
CA ALA A 345 -23.28 10.21 -5.52
C ALA A 345 -24.45 9.78 -4.60
N ARG A 346 -25.68 10.08 -5.00
CA ARG A 346 -26.89 9.69 -4.25
C ARG A 346 -27.15 8.18 -4.34
N GLY A 347 -27.80 7.66 -3.29
CA GLY A 347 -28.17 6.24 -3.18
C GLY A 347 -27.04 5.32 -2.73
N PRO A 348 -27.32 4.03 -2.52
CA PRO A 348 -26.31 3.06 -2.06
C PRO A 348 -25.17 2.93 -3.07
N LYS A 349 -23.92 2.99 -2.57
CA LYS A 349 -22.70 2.84 -3.37
C LYS A 349 -21.93 1.60 -2.91
N PRO A 350 -21.20 0.91 -3.81
CA PRO A 350 -20.25 -0.12 -3.40
C PRO A 350 -19.10 0.51 -2.61
N LEU A 351 -18.52 -0.25 -1.68
CA LEU A 351 -17.50 0.20 -0.73
C LEU A 351 -16.35 0.99 -1.39
N SER A 352 -15.75 0.45 -2.45
CA SER A 352 -14.62 1.07 -3.15
C SER A 352 -14.95 2.43 -3.79
N VAL A 353 -16.22 2.68 -4.13
CA VAL A 353 -16.66 4.00 -4.60
C VAL A 353 -16.75 4.99 -3.46
N ILE A 354 -17.21 4.55 -2.27
CA ILE A 354 -17.26 5.40 -1.06
C ILE A 354 -15.84 5.79 -0.65
N GLU A 355 -14.92 4.82 -0.57
CA GLU A 355 -13.52 5.02 -0.23
C GLU A 355 -12.82 5.97 -1.21
N ARG A 356 -12.98 5.75 -2.51
CA ARG A 356 -12.44 6.66 -3.53
C ARG A 356 -12.99 8.07 -3.37
N MET A 357 -14.31 8.23 -3.23
CA MET A 357 -14.95 9.54 -3.10
C MET A 357 -14.57 10.27 -1.82
N PHE A 358 -14.35 9.55 -0.73
CA PHE A 358 -13.84 10.13 0.50
C PHE A 358 -12.48 10.80 0.27
N VAL A 359 -11.56 10.09 -0.38
CA VAL A 359 -10.19 10.60 -0.65
C VAL A 359 -10.15 11.63 -1.78
N SER A 360 -10.94 11.46 -2.84
CA SER A 360 -10.84 12.28 -4.07
C SER A 360 -11.74 13.52 -4.08
N ALA A 361 -12.76 13.59 -3.23
CA ALA A 361 -13.73 14.69 -3.23
C ALA A 361 -14.09 15.17 -1.81
N TYR A 362 -14.36 14.27 -0.87
CA TYR A 362 -14.80 14.68 0.48
C TYR A 362 -13.70 15.39 1.27
N VAL A 363 -12.56 14.74 1.47
CA VAL A 363 -11.40 15.29 2.20
C VAL A 363 -10.88 16.59 1.57
N PRO A 364 -10.67 16.68 0.24
CA PRO A 364 -10.31 17.94 -0.42
C PRO A 364 -11.33 19.07 -0.17
N LEU A 365 -12.64 18.77 -0.23
CA LEU A 365 -13.68 19.76 -0.02
C LEU A 365 -13.73 20.25 1.44
N CYS A 366 -13.56 19.35 2.41
CA CYS A 366 -13.50 19.72 3.83
C CYS A 366 -12.27 20.57 4.16
N ASP A 367 -11.09 20.27 3.60
CA ASP A 367 -9.89 21.11 3.76
C ASP A 367 -10.09 22.51 3.16
N ALA A 368 -10.70 22.59 1.96
CA ALA A 368 -11.04 23.86 1.32
C ALA A 368 -12.08 24.67 2.12
N LEU A 369 -13.09 24.01 2.71
CA LEU A 369 -14.08 24.65 3.59
C LEU A 369 -13.44 25.16 4.89
N ALA A 370 -12.61 24.36 5.54
CA ALA A 370 -11.87 24.77 6.75
C ALA A 370 -10.91 25.95 6.51
N ARG A 371 -10.50 26.19 5.25
CA ARG A 371 -9.67 27.32 4.80
C ARG A 371 -10.49 28.49 4.20
N GLY A 372 -11.82 28.40 4.18
CA GLY A 372 -12.69 29.48 3.67
C GLY A 372 -12.75 29.63 2.14
N ILE A 373 -12.30 28.62 1.38
CA ILE A 373 -12.26 28.62 -0.09
C ILE A 373 -13.62 28.24 -0.70
N GLY A 374 -14.39 27.39 -0.01
CA GLY A 374 -15.74 26.96 -0.42
C GLY A 374 -16.86 27.90 0.04
N ASP A 375 -18.02 27.81 -0.60
CA ASP A 375 -19.23 28.56 -0.20
C ASP A 375 -20.21 27.72 0.66
N ALA A 376 -21.33 28.35 1.07
CA ALA A 376 -22.36 27.69 1.87
C ALA A 376 -23.02 26.48 1.17
N SER A 377 -22.98 26.40 -0.17
CA SER A 377 -23.48 25.24 -0.91
C SER A 377 -22.52 24.06 -0.83
N ALA A 378 -21.21 24.31 -0.90
CA ALA A 378 -20.19 23.29 -0.64
C ALA A 378 -20.31 22.71 0.78
N GLN A 379 -20.51 23.57 1.78
CA GLN A 379 -20.75 23.14 3.17
C GLN A 379 -21.99 22.23 3.27
N GLN A 380 -23.10 22.63 2.65
CA GLN A 380 -24.33 21.83 2.64
C GLN A 380 -24.11 20.46 1.98
N VAL A 381 -23.37 20.40 0.88
CA VAL A 381 -23.03 19.14 0.18
C VAL A 381 -22.18 18.23 1.05
N ALA A 382 -21.11 18.74 1.65
CA ALA A 382 -20.25 17.99 2.56
C ALA A 382 -21.05 17.42 3.73
N THR A 383 -21.80 18.26 4.45
CA THR A 383 -22.64 17.82 5.58
C THR A 383 -23.69 16.78 5.15
N THR A 384 -24.32 16.94 3.97
CA THR A 384 -25.30 15.95 3.46
C THR A 384 -24.65 14.59 3.19
N TRP A 385 -23.47 14.57 2.57
CA TRP A 385 -22.73 13.34 2.32
C TRP A 385 -22.27 12.68 3.62
N ALA A 386 -21.74 13.48 4.57
CA ALA A 386 -21.30 13.01 5.88
C ALA A 386 -22.43 12.36 6.69
N THR A 387 -23.61 12.97 6.73
CA THR A 387 -24.79 12.42 7.40
C THR A 387 -25.27 11.13 6.73
N ALA A 388 -25.25 11.07 5.39
CA ALA A 388 -25.61 9.86 4.65
C ALA A 388 -24.61 8.70 4.89
N PHE A 389 -23.31 9.00 4.94
CA PHE A 389 -22.27 8.05 5.35
C PHE A 389 -22.50 7.57 6.79
N GLU A 390 -22.67 8.49 7.74
CA GLU A 390 -22.81 8.19 9.17
C GLU A 390 -24.00 7.25 9.44
N GLN A 391 -25.15 7.52 8.81
CA GLN A 391 -26.32 6.66 8.90
C GLN A 391 -26.07 5.29 8.26
N SER A 392 -25.50 5.26 7.05
CA SER A 392 -25.22 4.02 6.32
C SER A 392 -24.23 3.12 7.05
N TYR A 393 -23.18 3.69 7.65
CA TYR A 393 -22.19 2.94 8.40
C TYR A 393 -22.76 2.42 9.72
N ARG A 394 -23.51 3.24 10.46
CA ARG A 394 -24.19 2.83 11.70
C ARG A 394 -25.16 1.67 11.47
N GLU A 395 -25.95 1.70 10.39
CA GLU A 395 -26.85 0.61 10.00
C GLU A 395 -26.08 -0.65 9.55
N ALA A 396 -25.03 -0.48 8.74
CA ALA A 396 -24.27 -1.60 8.20
C ALA A 396 -23.35 -2.28 9.23
N PHE A 397 -22.89 -1.58 10.27
CA PHE A 397 -21.84 -2.05 11.18
C PHE A 397 -22.17 -3.40 11.83
N ALA A 398 -23.39 -3.58 12.33
CA ALA A 398 -23.82 -4.86 12.91
C ALA A 398 -23.75 -6.03 11.91
N ALA A 399 -24.00 -5.78 10.62
CA ALA A 399 -23.84 -6.77 9.57
C ALA A 399 -22.36 -6.99 9.17
N LEU A 400 -21.52 -5.94 9.25
CA LEU A 400 -20.07 -6.04 9.02
C LEU A 400 -19.36 -6.86 10.09
N CYS A 401 -19.86 -6.86 11.34
CA CYS A 401 -19.32 -7.70 12.41
C CYS A 401 -19.47 -9.20 12.13
N VAL A 402 -20.57 -9.61 11.48
CA VAL A 402 -20.89 -11.03 11.25
C VAL A 402 -20.46 -11.52 9.86
N ARG A 403 -20.45 -10.64 8.85
CA ARG A 403 -20.11 -11.00 7.46
C ARG A 403 -18.60 -11.06 7.24
N GLY A 404 -18.14 -12.10 6.54
CA GLY A 404 -16.75 -12.20 6.06
C GLY A 404 -16.35 -11.19 4.96
N LYS A 405 -17.27 -10.33 4.51
CA LYS A 405 -17.00 -9.22 3.58
C LYS A 405 -17.19 -7.90 4.32
N ARG A 406 -16.07 -7.30 4.75
CA ARG A 406 -16.00 -5.98 5.41
C ARG A 406 -14.79 -5.19 4.87
N PRO A 407 -14.78 -3.84 5.00
CA PRO A 407 -13.58 -3.06 4.70
C PRO A 407 -12.36 -3.50 5.51
N SER A 408 -11.17 -3.13 5.04
CA SER A 408 -9.96 -3.20 5.86
C SER A 408 -10.08 -2.24 7.03
N MET A 409 -10.09 -2.80 8.24
CA MET A 409 -10.22 -2.08 9.49
C MET A 409 -8.87 -1.94 10.19
N VAL A 410 -8.80 -1.04 11.17
CA VAL A 410 -7.60 -0.83 12.00
C VAL A 410 -7.09 -2.14 12.61
N LEU A 411 -8.00 -3.02 13.03
CA LEU A 411 -7.69 -4.33 13.61
C LEU A 411 -7.01 -5.32 12.64
N ASP A 412 -7.09 -5.11 11.31
CA ASP A 412 -6.44 -5.95 10.29
C ASP A 412 -4.98 -5.54 10.05
N LEU A 413 -4.60 -4.34 10.52
CA LEU A 413 -3.33 -3.73 10.23
C LEU A 413 -2.09 -4.59 10.56
N PRO A 414 -2.04 -5.41 11.64
CA PRO A 414 -0.88 -6.26 11.91
C PRO A 414 -0.61 -7.27 10.80
N GLU A 415 -1.65 -7.82 10.16
CA GLU A 415 -1.49 -8.79 9.07
C GLU A 415 -1.12 -8.09 7.75
N ILE A 416 -1.73 -6.93 7.49
CA ILE A 416 -1.38 -6.05 6.36
C ILE A 416 0.10 -5.63 6.48
N ALA A 417 0.54 -5.21 7.66
CA ALA A 417 1.90 -4.80 7.95
C ALA A 417 2.93 -5.90 7.73
N LEU A 418 2.62 -7.14 8.14
CA LEU A 418 3.48 -8.31 7.87
C LEU A 418 3.49 -8.72 6.39
N ARG A 419 2.44 -8.42 5.62
CA ARG A 419 2.42 -8.61 4.16
C ARG A 419 3.30 -7.59 3.45
N ILE A 420 3.12 -6.30 3.74
CA ILE A 420 3.95 -5.19 3.20
C ILE A 420 5.42 -5.39 3.59
N GLY A 421 5.69 -5.74 4.85
CA GLY A 421 7.06 -5.97 5.33
C GLY A 421 7.78 -7.09 4.58
N ARG A 422 7.07 -8.18 4.23
CA ARG A 422 7.63 -9.25 3.38
C ARG A 422 7.85 -8.80 1.94
N LEU A 423 6.92 -8.03 1.37
CA LEU A 423 7.02 -7.52 0.00
C LEU A 423 8.27 -6.63 -0.20
N HIS A 424 8.54 -5.73 0.75
CA HIS A 424 9.69 -4.82 0.70
C HIS A 424 10.96 -5.35 1.39
N GLY A 425 11.02 -6.64 1.74
CA GLY A 425 12.20 -7.26 2.34
C GLY A 425 12.62 -6.67 3.71
N ALA A 426 11.65 -6.12 4.45
CA ALA A 426 11.87 -5.57 5.79
C ALA A 426 12.25 -6.68 6.78
N ARG A 427 13.29 -6.44 7.57
CA ARG A 427 13.76 -7.35 8.64
C ARG A 427 12.93 -7.22 9.91
N ARG A 428 12.24 -6.10 10.08
CA ARG A 428 11.43 -5.78 11.25
C ARG A 428 10.20 -4.97 10.80
N VAL A 429 9.09 -5.18 11.51
CA VAL A 429 7.89 -4.33 11.43
C VAL A 429 7.72 -3.64 12.78
N GLU A 430 7.43 -2.34 12.78
CA GLU A 430 7.04 -1.58 13.97
C GLU A 430 5.71 -0.86 13.71
N LEU A 431 4.78 -0.97 14.66
CA LEU A 431 3.45 -0.36 14.59
C LEU A 431 3.40 0.87 15.49
N ILE A 432 2.97 2.00 14.94
CA ILE A 432 2.89 3.30 15.61
C ILE A 432 1.45 3.82 15.52
N ALA A 433 0.68 3.66 16.59
CA ALA A 433 -0.69 4.15 16.71
C ALA A 433 -0.68 5.62 17.16
N VAL A 434 -1.39 6.50 16.44
CA VAL A 434 -1.63 7.89 16.83
C VAL A 434 -3.08 7.99 17.32
N ASP A 435 -3.24 8.39 18.58
CA ASP A 435 -4.54 8.52 19.25
C ASP A 435 -5.36 9.63 18.61
N GLY A 436 -6.41 9.28 17.86
CA GLY A 436 -7.28 10.28 17.21
C GLY A 436 -6.73 10.87 15.91
N MET A 437 -5.89 10.18 15.12
CA MET A 437 -5.44 10.73 13.82
C MET A 437 -6.51 10.60 12.71
N ARG A 438 -7.25 11.71 12.49
CA ARG A 438 -8.13 11.94 11.34
C ARG A 438 -7.39 11.84 9.99
N PHE A 439 -8.08 11.45 8.91
CA PHE A 439 -7.45 11.17 7.62
C PHE A 439 -6.64 12.33 7.02
N ASP A 440 -7.23 13.52 6.96
CA ASP A 440 -6.61 14.75 6.45
C ASP A 440 -5.43 15.21 7.32
N LEU A 441 -5.54 15.10 8.65
CA LEU A 441 -4.42 15.31 9.58
C LEU A 441 -3.26 14.35 9.24
N GLY A 442 -3.56 13.08 8.97
CA GLY A 442 -2.56 12.12 8.51
C GLY A 442 -1.90 12.51 7.19
N LEU A 443 -2.66 13.01 6.20
CA LEU A 443 -2.08 13.51 4.94
C LEU A 443 -1.13 14.69 5.19
N ARG A 444 -1.51 15.64 6.06
CA ARG A 444 -0.69 16.78 6.46
C ARG A 444 0.60 16.34 7.17
N VAL A 445 0.53 15.30 7.99
CA VAL A 445 1.68 14.66 8.65
C VAL A 445 2.56 13.94 7.63
N GLU A 446 1.99 13.20 6.68
CA GLU A 446 2.75 12.47 5.66
C GLU A 446 3.59 13.40 4.79
N GLN A 447 3.01 14.50 4.30
CA GLN A 447 3.72 15.55 3.57
C GLN A 447 4.91 16.10 4.37
N ARG A 448 4.70 16.37 5.67
CA ARG A 448 5.68 16.94 6.59
C ARG A 448 6.79 15.96 7.02
N VAL A 449 6.49 14.68 7.15
CA VAL A 449 7.47 13.61 7.41
C VAL A 449 8.30 13.35 6.16
N ARG A 450 7.66 13.26 4.98
CA ARG A 450 8.36 13.15 3.69
C ARG A 450 9.35 14.30 3.49
N TRP A 451 8.90 15.53 3.76
CA TRP A 451 9.73 16.72 3.64
C TRP A 451 10.90 16.74 4.66
N ARG A 452 10.68 16.34 5.92
CA ARG A 452 11.74 16.28 6.95
C ARG A 452 12.76 15.15 6.71
N MET A 453 12.31 13.97 6.28
CA MET A 453 13.15 12.76 6.20
C MET A 453 13.76 12.51 4.81
N ALA A 454 13.33 13.25 3.78
CA ALA A 454 13.86 13.23 2.42
C ALA A 454 14.19 11.83 1.86
N GLN A 455 15.47 11.46 1.80
CA GLN A 455 15.98 10.20 1.22
C GLN A 455 16.21 9.08 2.24
N GLU A 456 16.02 9.33 3.54
CA GLU A 456 16.30 8.36 4.61
C GLU A 456 15.21 7.30 4.77
N VAL A 457 13.98 7.63 4.36
CA VAL A 457 12.80 6.76 4.43
C VAL A 457 12.02 6.78 3.12
N ALA A 458 11.57 5.62 2.66
CA ALA A 458 10.69 5.50 1.52
C ALA A 458 9.25 5.29 1.99
N LEU A 459 8.29 6.13 1.55
CA LEU A 459 6.88 5.79 1.68
C LEU A 459 6.56 4.68 0.67
N THR A 460 6.28 3.49 1.19
CA THR A 460 5.99 2.29 0.38
C THR A 460 4.51 2.13 0.08
N GLU A 461 3.63 2.42 1.04
CA GLU A 461 2.19 2.20 0.93
C GLU A 461 1.40 3.32 1.62
N ARG A 462 0.23 3.63 1.05
CA ARG A 462 -0.81 4.47 1.66
C ARG A 462 -2.08 3.64 1.79
N LEU A 463 -2.65 3.60 2.99
CA LEU A 463 -3.84 2.81 3.29
C LEU A 463 -4.94 3.71 3.86
N LEU A 464 -6.17 3.43 3.44
CA LEU A 464 -7.38 3.88 4.11
C LEU A 464 -7.87 2.73 4.99
N LEU A 465 -8.07 2.99 6.28
CA LEU A 465 -8.56 2.02 7.25
C LEU A 465 -9.88 2.50 7.85
N TRP A 466 -10.68 1.54 8.29
CA TRP A 466 -11.95 1.79 8.97
C TRP A 466 -11.86 1.48 10.46
N SER A 467 -12.24 2.42 11.31
CA SER A 467 -12.38 2.23 12.77
C SER A 467 -13.72 1.57 13.08
N ALA A 468 -13.72 0.58 13.96
CA ALA A 468 -14.93 -0.07 14.44
C ALA A 468 -15.76 0.88 15.31
N LEU A 469 -17.04 0.57 15.56
CA LEU A 469 -17.88 1.34 16.49
C LEU A 469 -17.89 0.73 17.91
N PRO A 470 -17.87 1.56 18.98
CA PRO A 470 -17.58 3.00 18.97
C PRO A 470 -16.16 3.33 18.46
N SER A 471 -16.03 4.42 17.70
CA SER A 471 -14.76 4.91 17.17
C SER A 471 -13.91 5.58 18.25
N THR A 472 -13.42 4.80 19.22
CA THR A 472 -12.57 5.27 20.33
C THR A 472 -11.35 4.37 20.51
N SER A 473 -10.23 4.97 20.93
CA SER A 473 -8.94 4.28 21.13
C SER A 473 -9.03 3.01 22.00
N SER A 474 -9.90 2.99 23.00
CA SER A 474 -10.13 1.80 23.83
C SER A 474 -10.68 0.62 23.03
N VAL A 475 -11.72 0.84 22.22
CA VAL A 475 -12.33 -0.17 21.35
C VAL A 475 -11.36 -0.65 20.28
N GLN A 476 -10.66 0.28 19.62
CA GLN A 476 -9.78 -0.07 18.50
C GLN A 476 -8.57 -0.87 18.97
N LEU A 477 -7.96 -0.49 20.10
CA LEU A 477 -6.82 -1.22 20.64
C LEU A 477 -7.25 -2.60 21.17
N GLU A 478 -8.42 -2.72 21.80
CA GLU A 478 -8.92 -4.04 22.22
C GLU A 478 -9.15 -4.98 21.03
N LEU A 479 -9.79 -4.50 19.96
CA LEU A 479 -9.99 -5.26 18.72
C LEU A 479 -8.66 -5.58 18.02
N LEU A 480 -7.71 -4.64 17.99
CA LEU A 480 -6.35 -4.85 17.45
C LEU A 480 -5.57 -5.93 18.23
N GLY A 481 -5.82 -6.08 19.52
CA GLY A 481 -5.20 -7.10 20.38
C GLY A 481 -5.80 -8.49 20.20
N ARG A 482 -7.12 -8.56 20.03
CA ARG A 482 -7.88 -9.81 19.84
C ARG A 482 -7.91 -10.30 18.37
N GLY A 483 -7.76 -9.40 17.40
CA GLY A 483 -7.75 -9.70 15.96
C GLY A 483 -9.13 -9.75 15.29
N PRO A 484 -9.21 -10.12 13.99
CA PRO A 484 -10.42 -10.01 13.16
C PRO A 484 -11.62 -10.83 13.63
N GLU A 485 -11.38 -11.97 14.27
CA GLU A 485 -12.45 -12.81 14.81
C GLU A 485 -13.17 -12.17 16.01
N ALA A 486 -12.52 -11.25 16.72
CA ALA A 486 -13.08 -10.57 17.88
C ALA A 486 -14.29 -9.70 17.54
N LEU A 487 -14.34 -9.18 16.31
CA LEU A 487 -15.43 -8.33 15.82
C LEU A 487 -16.77 -9.08 15.80
N LYS A 488 -16.76 -10.40 15.53
CA LYS A 488 -17.95 -11.27 15.53
C LYS A 488 -18.56 -11.44 16.93
N THR A 489 -17.73 -11.33 17.96
CA THR A 489 -18.08 -11.50 19.38
C THR A 489 -18.03 -10.18 20.16
N TRP A 490 -17.98 -9.04 19.45
CA TRP A 490 -17.79 -7.75 20.10
C TRP A 490 -19.10 -7.29 20.76
N THR A 491 -19.09 -7.19 22.09
CA THR A 491 -20.23 -6.73 22.91
C THR A 491 -20.29 -5.21 23.09
N GLY A 492 -19.23 -4.49 22.70
CA GLY A 492 -19.04 -3.08 23.02
C GLY A 492 -18.38 -2.83 24.39
N GLU A 493 -18.23 -3.86 25.22
CA GLU A 493 -17.60 -3.75 26.54
C GLU A 493 -16.07 -3.74 26.41
N VAL A 494 -15.44 -2.67 26.88
CA VAL A 494 -13.99 -2.53 26.95
C VAL A 494 -13.49 -3.13 28.26
N THR A 495 -12.51 -4.03 28.20
CA THR A 495 -11.97 -4.73 29.38
C THR A 495 -11.06 -3.82 30.23
N SER A 496 -10.35 -2.88 29.61
CA SER A 496 -9.50 -1.92 30.32
C SER A 496 -9.32 -0.61 29.55
N GLU A 497 -9.62 0.52 30.18
CA GLU A 497 -9.27 1.83 29.64
C GLU A 497 -7.74 2.04 29.66
N ILE A 498 -7.20 2.47 28.52
CA ILE A 498 -5.78 2.83 28.40
C ILE A 498 -5.66 4.33 28.69
N PRO A 499 -4.92 4.75 29.72
CA PRO A 499 -4.83 6.17 30.08
C PRO A 499 -4.15 6.95 28.97
N VAL A 500 -4.69 8.14 28.67
CA VAL A 500 -4.13 9.13 27.74
C VAL A 500 -3.03 9.92 28.45
N ALA A 501 -1.80 9.95 27.91
CA ALA A 501 -0.74 10.79 28.42
C ALA A 501 -1.06 12.28 28.18
N ARG A 502 -0.73 13.15 29.14
CA ARG A 502 -1.00 14.60 29.08
C ARG A 502 0.27 15.42 29.21
N GLY A 503 0.22 16.67 28.73
CA GLY A 503 1.36 17.60 28.74
C GLY A 503 2.54 17.06 27.94
N GLN A 504 3.77 17.26 28.43
CA GLN A 504 4.99 16.82 27.72
C GLN A 504 5.04 15.31 27.46
N ASN A 505 4.39 14.50 28.30
CA ASN A 505 4.33 13.05 28.11
C ASN A 505 3.50 12.66 26.87
N ALA A 506 2.57 13.51 26.42
CA ALA A 506 1.78 13.26 25.21
C ALA A 506 2.65 13.32 23.93
N ARG A 507 3.78 14.04 23.95
CA ARG A 507 4.77 14.06 22.85
C ARG A 507 5.67 12.82 22.81
N SER A 508 5.61 11.95 23.83
CA SER A 508 6.47 10.78 23.95
C SER A 508 5.79 9.51 23.46
N LEU A 509 6.41 8.84 22.48
CA LEU A 509 5.99 7.50 22.06
C LEU A 509 6.20 6.49 23.19
N ARG A 510 5.10 5.96 23.72
CA ARG A 510 5.10 4.94 24.79
C ARG A 510 4.81 3.56 24.21
N ARG A 511 5.46 2.52 24.74
CA ARG A 511 5.12 1.13 24.39
C ARG A 511 3.84 0.73 25.09
N VAL A 512 2.87 0.23 24.33
CA VAL A 512 1.60 -0.32 24.84
C VAL A 512 1.51 -1.77 24.39
N LYS A 513 1.17 -2.65 25.32
CA LYS A 513 0.90 -4.06 25.04
C LYS A 513 -0.59 -4.24 24.75
N VAL A 514 -0.88 -4.82 23.59
CA VAL A 514 -2.20 -4.91 23.00
C VAL A 514 -2.45 -6.37 22.64
N GLY A 515 -3.10 -7.09 23.56
CA GLY A 515 -3.18 -8.56 23.51
C GLY A 515 -1.79 -9.20 23.59
N HIS A 516 -1.39 -9.89 22.52
CA HIS A 516 -0.07 -10.51 22.37
C HIS A 516 0.94 -9.64 21.60
N ARG A 517 0.57 -8.41 21.22
CA ARG A 517 1.35 -7.51 20.36
C ARG A 517 1.89 -6.34 21.17
N ASP A 518 3.11 -5.89 20.86
CA ASP A 518 3.65 -4.63 21.36
C ASP A 518 3.59 -3.59 20.23
N LEU A 519 3.08 -2.39 20.53
CA LEU A 519 3.08 -1.25 19.62
C LEU A 519 3.56 0.01 20.34
N LEU A 520 3.90 1.04 19.58
CA LEU A 520 4.12 2.39 20.12
C LEU A 520 2.83 3.20 19.97
N LYS A 521 2.43 3.92 21.01
CA LYS A 521 1.28 4.83 20.98
C LYS A 521 1.73 6.26 21.22
N LEU A 522 1.14 7.19 20.47
CA LEU A 522 1.34 8.63 20.58
C LEU A 522 0.00 9.29 20.92
N ASP A 523 -0.09 9.89 22.11
CA ASP A 523 -1.34 10.47 22.63
C ASP A 523 -1.48 11.98 22.31
N LEU A 524 -0.63 12.50 21.40
CA LEU A 524 -0.46 13.94 21.17
C LEU A 524 -1.74 14.65 20.71
N VAL A 525 -2.49 14.05 19.77
CA VAL A 525 -3.67 14.68 19.18
C VAL A 525 -4.79 14.76 20.21
N GLU A 526 -5.19 13.64 20.80
CA GLU A 526 -6.16 13.60 21.91
C GLU A 526 -5.79 14.60 23.03
N ALA A 527 -4.53 14.63 23.47
CA ALA A 527 -4.08 15.55 24.52
C ALA A 527 -4.20 17.04 24.15
N ARG A 528 -4.06 17.39 22.86
CA ARG A 528 -4.18 18.75 22.32
C ARG A 528 -5.62 19.12 21.93
N LEU A 529 -6.49 18.14 21.76
CA LEU A 529 -7.87 18.33 21.32
C LEU A 529 -8.93 18.25 22.45
N MET A 530 -8.53 17.91 23.68
CA MET A 530 -9.43 17.96 24.85
C MET A 530 -10.02 19.36 25.14
N GLU A 531 -9.31 20.43 24.80
CA GLU A 531 -9.75 21.82 25.06
C GLU A 531 -10.26 22.48 23.76
N PRO A 532 -11.09 23.55 23.81
CA PRO A 532 -11.34 24.41 22.65
C PRO A 532 -10.05 25.06 22.15
N GLY A 533 -9.99 25.44 20.88
CA GLY A 533 -8.79 26.03 20.28
C GLY A 533 -9.09 26.87 19.05
N ASP A 534 -8.05 27.21 18.29
CA ASP A 534 -8.12 28.08 17.10
C ASP A 534 -8.93 27.46 15.96
N HIS A 535 -8.94 28.13 14.80
CA HIS A 535 -9.63 27.64 13.61
C HIS A 535 -9.07 26.29 13.14
N GLU A 536 -9.96 25.43 12.65
CA GLU A 536 -9.68 24.02 12.34
C GLU A 536 -8.45 23.85 11.45
N ALA A 537 -8.32 24.62 10.37
CA ALA A 537 -7.19 24.50 9.46
C ALA A 537 -5.83 24.85 10.11
N GLU A 538 -5.77 25.87 10.97
CA GLU A 538 -4.54 26.28 11.67
C GLU A 538 -4.15 25.22 12.71
N ARG A 539 -5.14 24.82 13.52
CA ARG A 539 -4.99 23.82 14.58
C ARG A 539 -4.49 22.46 14.06
N LEU A 540 -4.97 22.04 12.89
CA LEU A 540 -4.52 20.82 12.22
C LEU A 540 -3.13 20.97 11.59
N ASP A 541 -2.73 22.17 11.17
CA ASP A 541 -1.37 22.43 10.67
C ASP A 541 -0.33 22.42 11.81
N ASP A 542 -0.66 22.98 12.98
CA ASP A 542 0.17 22.89 14.19
C ASP A 542 0.32 21.45 14.70
N LEU A 543 -0.79 20.71 14.77
CA LEU A 543 -0.77 19.29 15.12
C LEU A 543 0.07 18.48 14.15
N ALA A 544 -0.05 18.73 12.84
CA ALA A 544 0.73 18.02 11.84
C ALA A 544 2.24 18.33 11.95
N ASP A 545 2.62 19.54 12.33
CA ASP A 545 4.02 19.89 12.60
C ASP A 545 4.57 19.19 13.85
N GLU A 546 3.83 19.20 14.97
CA GLU A 546 4.24 18.50 16.19
C GLU A 546 4.32 16.98 16.00
N LEU A 547 3.35 16.37 15.31
CA LEU A 547 3.35 14.95 14.98
C LEU A 547 4.53 14.60 14.07
N ALA A 548 4.75 15.36 13.01
CA ALA A 548 5.83 15.09 12.06
C ALA A 548 7.22 15.22 12.71
N GLU A 549 7.42 16.15 13.65
CA GLU A 549 8.63 16.23 14.47
C GLU A 549 8.88 14.93 15.24
N VAL A 550 7.89 14.48 16.03
CA VAL A 550 7.99 13.27 16.87
C VAL A 550 8.18 12.00 16.03
N LEU A 551 7.44 11.88 14.92
CA LEU A 551 7.49 10.72 14.04
C LEU A 551 8.81 10.65 13.25
N SER A 552 9.31 11.78 12.74
CA SER A 552 10.61 11.83 12.06
C SER A 552 11.74 11.43 13.02
N ALA A 553 11.72 11.95 14.24
CA ALA A 553 12.67 11.58 15.30
C ALA A 553 12.56 10.10 15.73
N GLN A 554 11.40 9.47 15.57
CA GLN A 554 11.28 8.02 15.75
C GLN A 554 11.89 7.26 14.58
N LEU A 555 11.51 7.59 13.34
CA LEU A 555 11.95 6.92 12.12
C LEU A 555 13.49 6.94 11.99
N ALA A 556 14.13 8.08 12.25
CA ALA A 556 15.58 8.24 12.25
C ALA A 556 16.32 7.33 13.25
N ARG A 557 15.64 6.84 14.30
CA ARG A 557 16.21 5.92 15.31
C ARG A 557 16.01 4.45 14.97
N LEU A 558 15.28 4.12 13.90
CA LEU A 558 15.00 2.73 13.54
C LEU A 558 16.16 2.12 12.75
N PRO A 559 16.48 0.82 12.96
CA PRO A 559 17.44 0.12 12.12
C PRO A 559 16.99 0.11 10.66
N ALA A 560 17.95 0.21 9.74
CA ALA A 560 17.69 0.04 8.31
C ALA A 560 16.98 -1.29 8.00
N ARG A 561 16.10 -1.28 7.00
CA ARG A 561 15.12 -2.32 6.67
C ARG A 561 14.11 -2.59 7.79
N THR A 562 13.74 -1.57 8.57
CA THR A 562 12.52 -1.60 9.40
C THR A 562 11.38 -0.98 8.62
N LEU A 563 10.25 -1.69 8.51
CA LEU A 563 8.99 -1.11 8.07
C LEU A 563 8.27 -0.53 9.29
N ALA A 564 8.14 0.79 9.36
CA ALA A 564 7.33 1.47 10.36
C ALA A 564 5.98 1.83 9.74
N ILE A 565 4.88 1.38 10.35
CA ILE A 565 3.54 1.77 9.94
C ILE A 565 2.96 2.72 10.98
N VAL A 566 2.74 3.97 10.54
CA VAL A 566 2.08 5.02 11.33
C VAL A 566 0.61 5.02 10.93
N PHE A 567 -0.30 4.92 11.90
CA PHE A 567 -1.74 4.81 11.65
C PHE A 567 -2.58 5.52 12.69
N GLY A 568 -3.77 6.00 12.29
CA GLY A 568 -4.79 6.45 13.23
C GLY A 568 -5.56 5.25 13.77
N ASP A 569 -5.83 5.24 15.08
CA ASP A 569 -6.80 4.28 15.63
C ASP A 569 -8.25 4.73 15.33
N HIS A 570 -8.55 6.00 15.55
CA HIS A 570 -9.81 6.65 15.18
C HIS A 570 -9.56 8.11 14.77
N GLY A 571 -10.58 8.80 14.26
CA GLY A 571 -10.55 10.25 14.06
C GLY A 571 -11.55 10.98 14.96
N PHE A 572 -11.78 12.26 14.68
CA PHE A 572 -12.61 13.14 15.52
C PHE A 572 -13.37 14.19 14.70
N LYS A 573 -14.45 14.73 15.28
CA LYS A 573 -15.06 15.99 14.84
C LYS A 573 -14.62 17.17 15.70
N LEU A 574 -14.48 18.33 15.06
CA LEU A 574 -14.43 19.64 15.69
C LEU A 574 -15.66 20.42 15.20
N ASP A 575 -16.43 21.02 16.11
CA ASP A 575 -17.50 21.93 15.70
C ASP A 575 -16.93 23.35 15.62
N ALA A 576 -17.23 24.06 14.53
CA ALA A 576 -16.81 25.45 14.34
C ALA A 576 -17.53 26.39 15.32
N MET A 577 -16.76 27.33 15.88
CA MET A 577 -17.23 28.41 16.73
C MET A 577 -16.82 29.77 16.12
N GLU A 578 -17.46 30.85 16.56
CA GLU A 578 -17.16 32.22 16.08
C GLU A 578 -15.66 32.59 16.20
N THR A 579 -14.99 32.05 17.21
CA THR A 579 -13.57 32.33 17.53
C THR A 579 -12.68 31.08 17.47
N GLY A 580 -13.04 30.03 16.72
CA GLY A 580 -12.21 28.82 16.60
C GLY A 580 -13.01 27.51 16.54
N THR A 581 -12.62 26.53 17.36
CA THR A 581 -13.19 25.16 17.40
C THR A 581 -13.49 24.68 18.81
N THR A 582 -14.48 23.79 18.95
CA THR A 582 -14.73 23.06 20.22
C THR A 582 -13.58 22.11 20.59
N SER A 583 -13.68 21.49 21.77
CA SER A 583 -13.00 20.21 22.02
C SER A 583 -13.39 19.16 20.98
N ALA A 584 -12.51 18.20 20.72
CA ALA A 584 -12.80 17.06 19.85
C ALA A 584 -13.93 16.18 20.41
N LYS A 585 -14.63 15.53 19.48
CA LYS A 585 -15.62 14.48 19.75
C LYS A 585 -15.26 13.23 18.94
N SER A 586 -15.34 12.08 19.60
CA SER A 586 -15.07 10.75 19.05
C SER A 586 -16.14 9.75 19.51
N GLY A 587 -16.08 8.51 18.99
CA GLY A 587 -17.04 7.45 19.30
C GLY A 587 -18.26 7.39 18.37
N GLY A 588 -18.44 8.38 17.49
CA GLY A 588 -19.48 8.42 16.47
C GLY A 588 -19.20 7.53 15.25
N ALA A 589 -20.00 7.71 14.21
CA ALA A 589 -19.96 6.89 12.98
C ALA A 589 -19.67 7.72 11.72
N SER A 590 -19.22 8.96 11.89
CA SER A 590 -18.98 9.90 10.79
C SER A 590 -17.76 9.52 9.95
N PRO A 591 -17.64 10.04 8.71
CA PRO A 591 -16.45 9.77 7.91
C PRO A 591 -15.18 10.30 8.58
N GLU A 592 -15.24 11.42 9.30
CA GLU A 592 -14.10 11.96 10.07
C GLU A 592 -13.61 11.02 11.17
N GLU A 593 -14.54 10.35 11.87
CA GLU A 593 -14.21 9.49 13.02
C GLU A 593 -13.85 8.06 12.61
N VAL A 594 -14.43 7.58 11.50
CA VAL A 594 -14.34 6.18 11.06
C VAL A 594 -13.23 5.96 10.04
N LEU A 595 -12.98 6.93 9.15
CA LEU A 595 -12.02 6.75 8.05
C LEU A 595 -10.68 7.36 8.45
N VAL A 596 -9.71 6.48 8.70
CA VAL A 596 -8.39 6.84 9.25
C VAL A 596 -7.25 6.43 8.33
N PRO A 597 -6.12 7.14 8.35
CA PRO A 597 -5.02 6.89 7.45
C PRO A 597 -4.02 5.89 8.05
N ALA A 598 -3.32 5.15 7.21
CA ALA A 598 -2.06 4.52 7.58
C ALA A 598 -1.01 4.65 6.48
N PHE A 599 0.24 4.85 6.90
CA PHE A 599 1.39 5.11 6.04
C PHE A 599 2.52 4.14 6.37
N ALA A 600 3.00 3.39 5.38
CA ALA A 600 4.08 2.42 5.57
C ALA A 600 5.41 2.98 5.09
N TRP A 601 6.29 3.27 6.04
CA TRP A 601 7.62 3.84 5.82
C TRP A 601 8.68 2.77 5.95
N LEU A 602 9.48 2.54 4.90
CA LEU A 602 10.66 1.69 4.96
C LEU A 602 11.89 2.54 5.29
N VAL A 603 12.55 2.25 6.41
CA VAL A 603 13.72 3.00 6.90
C VAL A 603 15.02 2.46 6.29
N GLY A 604 15.87 3.37 5.83
CA GLY A 604 17.09 3.07 5.09
C GLY A 604 16.80 2.88 3.61
N GLY A 605 17.53 3.61 2.77
CA GLY A 605 17.26 3.76 1.33
C GLY A 605 17.04 2.44 0.59
N VAL A 606 16.03 2.46 -0.29
CA VAL A 606 15.86 1.45 -1.35
C VAL A 606 16.89 1.77 -2.44
N HIS A 607 18.10 1.22 -2.28
CA HIS A 607 19.14 1.19 -3.32
C HIS A 607 18.86 0.06 -4.33
#